data_AF-A0A2D7IFK4-F1
#
_entry.id   AF-A0A2D7IFK4-F1
#
_cell.length_a   1.000
_cell.length_b   1.000
_cell.length_c   1.000
_cell.angle_alpha   90.00
_cell.angle_beta   90.00
_cell.angle_gamma   90.00
#
_symmetry.space_group_name_H-M   'P 1'
#
loop_
_entity.id
_entity.type
_entity.pdbx_description
1 polymer ?
#
loop_
_entity_poly.entity_id
_entity_poly.type
_entity_poly.pdbx_seq_one_letter_code
_entity_poly.pdbx_strand_id
1 'polypeptide(L)'
;MLLKELFLKEDDRSTAVFAFGRFNPPTIGHDKLIQTLLNTAQKANGKAYLFLSHKQNNKTDPLSFEQKQSYIQKFYPSLAVGDANANTIIKALQVIQAEGRTRIIMVAGSDRVDEFEKLLNQYNGKPDKQGNDLYKFDNIRVVNAGQRDPDSDGVAGASASKARELAAKGQYNEFARIILGGNNGKVIYDKIQDALGVEVAENNKKLYNEDMTDGEPVVYLDMDGVLADFFGGVENLYGVSHWKELTNDKTKDLKQEVINRITGTDFFATLPKFNNADALIDMVKKFTGGKFSINTSPLRGDHENSGKYKKVWISNNIEQPDEIIVTGRKESYAKDKATGTPNILIDDRPVNIQRWQGAGGYGILYQANRDSLDKVKKGLEAYGKN
;
A
#
# COMPACT_ATOMS: atom_id res chain seq x y z
N MET A 1 4.68 -43.92 -9.80
CA MET A 1 5.20 -42.56 -10.01
C MET A 1 4.36 -41.64 -9.15
N LEU A 2 4.91 -41.15 -8.04
CA LEU A 2 4.16 -40.37 -7.04
C LEU A 2 3.83 -38.98 -7.61
N LEU A 3 2.68 -38.39 -7.24
CA LEU A 3 2.23 -37.06 -7.69
C LEU A 3 3.31 -35.96 -7.57
N LYS A 4 4.26 -36.12 -6.63
CA LYS A 4 5.46 -35.28 -6.44
C LYS A 4 6.44 -35.32 -7.63
N GLU A 5 6.62 -36.47 -8.27
CA GLU A 5 7.52 -36.65 -9.43
C GLU A 5 6.94 -36.01 -10.71
N LEU A 6 5.63 -35.80 -10.77
CA LEU A 6 4.96 -35.08 -11.87
C LEU A 6 5.19 -33.56 -11.78
N PHE A 7 5.11 -32.96 -10.57
CA PHE A 7 5.45 -31.55 -10.36
C PHE A 7 6.95 -31.25 -10.54
N LEU A 8 7.83 -32.23 -10.31
CA LEU A 8 9.27 -32.09 -10.52
C LEU A 8 9.69 -32.03 -12.00
N LYS A 9 8.82 -32.46 -12.92
CA LYS A 9 9.09 -32.44 -14.37
C LYS A 9 8.64 -31.15 -15.07
N GLU A 10 7.94 -30.24 -14.40
CA GLU A 10 7.38 -29.04 -15.06
C GLU A 10 8.35 -27.83 -15.14
N ASP A 11 9.40 -27.75 -14.30
CA ASP A 11 10.31 -26.59 -14.29
C ASP A 11 11.67 -26.89 -14.97
N ASP A 12 12.14 -28.14 -15.04
CA ASP A 12 13.52 -28.53 -15.48
C ASP A 12 14.68 -27.85 -14.68
N ARG A 13 14.35 -27.00 -13.71
CA ARG A 13 15.30 -26.22 -12.90
C ARG A 13 15.77 -27.02 -11.69
N SER A 14 16.85 -27.80 -11.83
CA SER A 14 17.51 -28.48 -10.68
C SER A 14 18.13 -27.51 -9.66
N THR A 15 18.34 -26.24 -10.04
CA THR A 15 19.07 -25.25 -9.25
C THR A 15 18.15 -24.34 -8.44
N ALA A 16 18.37 -24.29 -7.13
CA ALA A 16 17.84 -23.26 -6.25
C ALA A 16 18.90 -22.20 -5.99
N VAL A 17 18.58 -20.94 -6.25
CA VAL A 17 19.43 -19.81 -5.84
C VAL A 17 18.77 -19.15 -4.66
N PHE A 18 19.47 -19.01 -3.54
CA PHE A 18 18.86 -18.54 -2.32
C PHE A 18 19.71 -17.53 -1.56
N ALA A 19 19.04 -16.67 -0.79
CA ALA A 19 19.69 -15.84 0.21
C ALA A 19 18.98 -15.99 1.56
N PHE A 20 19.70 -15.72 2.65
CA PHE A 20 19.16 -15.77 4.01
C PHE A 20 19.56 -14.51 4.77
N GLY A 21 18.60 -13.82 5.38
CA GLY A 21 18.90 -12.58 6.11
C GLY A 21 17.87 -12.19 7.16
N ARG A 22 18.20 -11.16 7.96
CA ARG A 22 17.31 -10.66 9.03
C ARG A 22 16.26 -9.69 8.52
N PHE A 23 16.64 -8.81 7.58
CA PHE A 23 15.76 -7.82 6.95
C PHE A 23 14.94 -6.99 7.95
N ASN A 24 15.60 -6.43 8.97
CA ASN A 24 14.96 -5.87 10.15
C ASN A 24 15.36 -4.39 10.41
N PRO A 25 15.00 -3.43 9.53
CA PRO A 25 14.09 -3.59 8.39
C PRO A 25 14.78 -3.81 7.03
N PRO A 26 14.01 -4.13 5.96
CA PRO A 26 14.49 -4.19 4.58
C PRO A 26 14.87 -2.81 4.05
N THR A 27 16.12 -2.61 3.66
CA THR A 27 16.69 -1.34 3.15
C THR A 27 17.04 -1.42 1.67
N ILE A 28 17.31 -0.28 1.03
CA ILE A 28 17.85 -0.25 -0.35
C ILE A 28 19.20 -0.98 -0.45
N GLY A 29 19.97 -1.07 0.65
CA GLY A 29 21.17 -1.90 0.69
C GLY A 29 20.88 -3.40 0.49
N HIS A 30 19.68 -3.86 0.85
CA HIS A 30 19.25 -5.23 0.61
C HIS A 30 18.72 -5.45 -0.80
N ASP A 31 18.24 -4.41 -1.50
CA ASP A 31 17.79 -4.51 -2.89
C ASP A 31 18.91 -5.06 -3.77
N LYS A 32 20.15 -4.56 -3.64
CA LYS A 32 21.31 -5.08 -4.38
C LYS A 32 21.52 -6.60 -4.20
N LEU A 33 21.32 -7.11 -2.98
CA LEU A 33 21.41 -8.54 -2.70
C LEU A 33 20.25 -9.31 -3.38
N ILE A 34 19.03 -8.77 -3.33
CA ILE A 34 17.86 -9.38 -3.99
C ILE A 34 18.01 -9.35 -5.52
N GLN A 35 18.52 -8.27 -6.10
CA GLN A 35 18.81 -8.19 -7.54
C GLN A 35 19.87 -9.22 -7.94
N THR A 36 20.93 -9.38 -7.15
CA THR A 36 21.96 -10.40 -7.43
C THR A 36 21.39 -11.80 -7.32
N LEU A 37 20.53 -12.05 -6.34
CA LEU A 37 19.77 -13.30 -6.19
C LEU A 37 18.94 -13.61 -7.45
N LEU A 38 18.14 -12.66 -7.91
CA LEU A 38 17.29 -12.80 -9.09
C LEU A 38 18.12 -13.04 -10.36
N ASN A 39 19.16 -12.22 -10.58
CA ASN A 39 20.04 -12.34 -11.74
C ASN A 39 20.79 -13.67 -11.75
N THR A 40 21.23 -14.15 -10.59
CA THR A 40 21.92 -15.44 -10.47
C THR A 40 20.96 -16.59 -10.72
N ALA A 41 19.72 -16.51 -10.22
CA ALA A 41 18.68 -17.49 -10.52
C ALA A 41 18.39 -17.56 -12.03
N GLN A 42 18.25 -16.41 -12.69
CA GLN A 42 18.03 -16.36 -14.13
C GLN A 42 19.19 -17.00 -14.92
N LYS A 43 20.44 -16.64 -14.60
CA LYS A 43 21.63 -17.17 -15.27
C LYS A 43 21.82 -18.68 -15.06
N ALA A 44 21.46 -19.16 -13.89
CA ALA A 44 21.58 -20.57 -13.54
C ALA A 44 20.38 -21.42 -14.02
N ASN A 45 19.43 -20.82 -14.76
CA ASN A 45 18.12 -21.40 -15.06
C ASN A 45 17.52 -22.06 -13.79
N GLY A 46 17.47 -21.29 -12.71
CA GLY A 46 17.10 -21.73 -11.37
C GLY A 46 15.92 -20.94 -10.79
N LYS A 47 15.43 -21.37 -9.62
CA LYS A 47 14.40 -20.65 -8.86
C LYS A 47 15.04 -19.83 -7.74
N ALA A 48 14.59 -18.58 -7.58
CA ALA A 48 15.08 -17.66 -6.55
C ALA A 48 14.29 -17.81 -5.24
N TYR A 49 14.99 -17.92 -4.11
CA TYR A 49 14.41 -18.00 -2.77
C TYR A 49 15.03 -16.97 -1.83
N LEU A 50 14.21 -16.24 -1.10
CA LEU A 50 14.67 -15.32 -0.07
C LEU A 50 14.15 -15.76 1.29
N PHE A 51 14.99 -16.47 2.03
CA PHE A 51 14.64 -16.90 3.38
C PHE A 51 14.90 -15.80 4.41
N LEU A 52 13.97 -15.64 5.33
CA LEU A 52 14.03 -14.62 6.38
C LEU A 52 14.23 -15.29 7.73
N SER A 53 15.15 -14.76 8.52
CA SER A 53 15.29 -15.18 9.91
C SER A 53 14.04 -14.86 10.72
N HIS A 54 13.63 -15.76 11.60
CA HIS A 54 12.50 -15.56 12.52
C HIS A 54 12.91 -14.87 13.83
N LYS A 55 14.18 -14.43 13.95
CA LYS A 55 14.63 -13.70 15.13
C LYS A 55 13.81 -12.42 15.29
N GLN A 56 13.28 -12.20 16.49
CA GLN A 56 12.47 -11.04 16.85
C GLN A 56 12.88 -10.53 18.24
N ASN A 57 13.13 -9.23 18.35
CA ASN A 57 13.33 -8.50 19.61
C ASN A 57 13.25 -7.01 19.34
N ASN A 58 12.75 -6.25 20.32
CA ASN A 58 12.45 -4.83 20.19
C ASN A 58 13.64 -3.97 19.72
N LYS A 59 14.88 -4.33 20.09
CA LYS A 59 16.06 -3.49 19.87
C LYS A 59 16.72 -3.69 18.50
N THR A 60 16.93 -4.94 18.11
CA THR A 60 17.74 -5.30 16.92
C THR A 60 16.92 -5.97 15.83
N ASP A 61 15.76 -6.53 16.17
CA ASP A 61 14.89 -7.26 15.27
C ASP A 61 13.40 -6.91 15.52
N PRO A 62 13.02 -5.61 15.39
CA PRO A 62 11.71 -5.12 15.84
C PRO A 62 10.52 -5.64 15.03
N LEU A 63 10.73 -6.08 13.78
CA LEU A 63 9.68 -6.60 12.91
C LEU A 63 9.55 -8.12 13.05
N SER A 64 8.31 -8.60 13.03
CA SER A 64 7.99 -10.03 12.94
C SER A 64 8.37 -10.62 11.58
N PHE A 65 8.40 -11.94 11.48
CA PHE A 65 8.67 -12.65 10.23
C PHE A 65 7.66 -12.27 9.13
N GLU A 66 6.37 -12.28 9.45
CA GLU A 66 5.25 -11.99 8.56
C GLU A 66 5.30 -10.53 8.08
N GLN A 67 5.66 -9.60 8.96
CA GLN A 67 5.80 -8.18 8.63
C GLN A 67 6.92 -7.95 7.61
N LYS A 68 8.05 -8.66 7.75
CA LYS A 68 9.16 -8.59 6.79
C LYS A 68 8.80 -9.26 5.47
N GLN A 69 8.20 -10.44 5.52
CA GLN A 69 7.79 -11.19 4.34
C GLN A 69 6.82 -10.36 3.51
N SER A 70 5.72 -9.92 4.12
CA SER A 70 4.69 -9.10 3.47
C SER A 70 5.27 -7.82 2.87
N TYR A 71 6.18 -7.15 3.57
CA TYR A 71 6.82 -5.93 3.06
C TYR A 71 7.70 -6.17 1.84
N ILE A 72 8.56 -7.20 1.85
CA ILE A 72 9.44 -7.49 0.72
C ILE A 72 8.62 -7.97 -0.49
N GLN A 73 7.58 -8.78 -0.27
CA GLN A 73 6.71 -9.31 -1.34
C GLN A 73 6.01 -8.19 -2.12
N LYS A 74 5.72 -7.03 -1.49
CA LYS A 74 5.17 -5.85 -2.19
C LYS A 74 6.09 -5.34 -3.31
N PHE A 75 7.40 -5.48 -3.16
CA PHE A 75 8.39 -4.98 -4.14
C PHE A 75 8.91 -6.08 -5.07
N TYR A 76 8.87 -7.35 -4.63
CA TYR A 76 9.29 -8.51 -5.41
C TYR A 76 8.20 -9.58 -5.42
N PRO A 77 7.07 -9.35 -6.11
CA PRO A 77 5.90 -10.21 -6.05
C PRO A 77 6.14 -11.62 -6.59
N SER A 78 7.09 -11.79 -7.51
CA SER A 78 7.46 -13.08 -8.12
C SER A 78 8.55 -13.84 -7.36
N LEU A 79 9.16 -13.24 -6.34
CA LEU A 79 10.20 -13.88 -5.53
C LEU A 79 9.57 -14.77 -4.47
N ALA A 80 10.09 -15.98 -4.27
CA ALA A 80 9.68 -16.81 -3.15
C ALA A 80 10.32 -16.26 -1.85
N VAL A 81 9.56 -15.45 -1.10
CA VAL A 81 10.04 -14.83 0.14
C VAL A 81 9.48 -15.54 1.37
N GLY A 82 10.37 -15.95 2.26
CA GLY A 82 10.05 -16.56 3.54
C GLY A 82 9.52 -17.99 3.43
N ASP A 83 9.64 -18.73 4.52
CA ASP A 83 8.93 -19.99 4.76
C ASP A 83 8.78 -20.17 6.28
N ALA A 84 7.59 -20.57 6.74
CA ALA A 84 7.25 -20.71 8.15
C ALA A 84 8.07 -21.81 8.86
N ASN A 85 8.63 -22.77 8.10
CA ASN A 85 9.49 -23.83 8.61
C ASN A 85 10.97 -23.46 8.52
N ALA A 86 11.35 -22.46 7.71
CA ALA A 86 12.75 -22.12 7.42
C ALA A 86 13.35 -21.06 8.36
N ASN A 87 13.22 -21.25 9.68
CA ASN A 87 13.70 -20.27 10.67
C ASN A 87 15.24 -20.19 10.81
N THR A 88 15.96 -21.17 10.26
CA THR A 88 17.43 -21.24 10.19
C THR A 88 17.86 -21.62 8.78
N ILE A 89 19.13 -21.40 8.46
CA ILE A 89 19.70 -21.77 7.15
C ILE A 89 19.58 -23.28 6.90
N ILE A 90 19.80 -24.12 7.91
CA ILE A 90 19.67 -25.57 7.79
C ILE A 90 18.25 -25.96 7.39
N LYS A 91 17.23 -25.36 8.02
CA LYS A 91 15.84 -25.63 7.65
C LYS A 91 15.46 -25.06 6.29
N ALA A 92 16.04 -23.93 5.88
CA ALA A 92 15.88 -23.42 4.52
C ALA A 92 16.39 -24.42 3.47
N LEU A 93 17.55 -25.05 3.72
CA LEU A 93 18.08 -26.11 2.88
C LEU A 93 17.16 -27.34 2.85
N GLN A 94 16.59 -27.72 3.99
CA GLN A 94 15.60 -28.81 4.06
C GLN A 94 14.34 -28.52 3.22
N VAL A 95 13.85 -27.28 3.24
CA VAL A 95 12.73 -26.85 2.38
C VAL A 95 13.11 -26.96 0.90
N ILE A 96 14.27 -26.42 0.51
CA ILE A 96 14.78 -26.50 -0.87
C ILE A 96 14.88 -27.97 -1.34
N GLN A 97 15.42 -28.85 -0.51
CA GLN A 97 15.54 -30.27 -0.82
C GLN A 97 14.18 -30.97 -0.87
N ALA A 98 13.24 -30.62 0.01
CA ALA A 98 11.89 -31.17 0.00
C ALA A 98 11.08 -30.78 -1.26
N GLU A 99 11.40 -29.63 -1.86
CA GLU A 99 10.96 -29.23 -3.20
C GLU A 99 11.68 -29.98 -4.35
N GLY A 100 12.61 -30.90 -4.03
CA GLY A 100 13.33 -31.76 -4.97
C GLY A 100 14.43 -31.07 -5.78
N ARG A 101 14.89 -29.90 -5.34
CA ARG A 101 16.05 -29.22 -5.94
C ARG A 101 17.33 -29.94 -5.51
N THR A 102 18.26 -30.14 -6.43
CA THR A 102 19.50 -30.91 -6.16
C THR A 102 20.77 -30.07 -6.19
N ARG A 103 20.70 -28.83 -6.67
CA ARG A 103 21.81 -27.88 -6.71
C ARG A 103 21.45 -26.59 -6.00
N ILE A 104 22.38 -26.01 -5.25
CA ILE A 104 22.17 -24.72 -4.56
C ILE A 104 23.24 -23.70 -4.89
N ILE A 105 22.81 -22.45 -5.05
CA ILE A 105 23.68 -21.28 -5.14
C ILE A 105 23.25 -20.27 -4.07
N MET A 106 24.06 -20.11 -3.03
CA MET A 106 23.80 -19.11 -1.99
C MET A 106 24.33 -17.74 -2.41
N VAL A 107 23.51 -16.70 -2.35
CA VAL A 107 23.95 -15.31 -2.49
C VAL A 107 24.16 -14.72 -1.09
N ALA A 108 25.39 -14.29 -0.80
CA ALA A 108 25.79 -13.75 0.49
C ALA A 108 26.49 -12.39 0.36
N GLY A 109 26.50 -11.62 1.45
CA GLY A 109 27.35 -10.42 1.56
C GLY A 109 28.83 -10.79 1.52
N SER A 110 29.67 -9.86 1.05
CA SER A 110 31.10 -10.10 0.79
C SER A 110 31.89 -10.58 2.00
N ASP A 111 31.48 -10.19 3.21
CA ASP A 111 32.12 -10.50 4.48
C ASP A 111 31.82 -11.90 5.02
N ARG A 112 30.85 -12.62 4.42
CA ARG A 112 30.37 -13.92 4.95
C ARG A 112 30.45 -15.09 3.96
N VAL A 113 31.04 -14.88 2.78
CA VAL A 113 31.14 -15.92 1.74
C VAL A 113 31.85 -17.17 2.27
N ASP A 114 33.06 -17.01 2.82
CA ASP A 114 33.87 -18.14 3.30
C ASP A 114 33.22 -18.88 4.48
N GLU A 115 32.55 -18.14 5.36
CA GLU A 115 31.84 -18.71 6.52
C GLU A 115 30.69 -19.60 6.04
N PHE A 116 29.90 -19.11 5.08
CA PHE A 116 28.80 -19.88 4.52
C PHE A 116 29.27 -21.07 3.70
N GLU A 117 30.33 -20.92 2.92
CA GLU A 117 30.87 -22.03 2.14
C GLU A 117 31.33 -23.17 3.04
N LYS A 118 32.00 -22.86 4.16
CA LYS A 118 32.36 -23.86 5.18
C LYS A 118 31.12 -24.50 5.80
N LEU A 119 30.15 -23.70 6.25
CA LEU A 119 28.93 -24.19 6.90
C LEU A 119 28.13 -25.15 6.00
N LEU A 120 27.93 -24.76 4.73
CA LEU A 120 27.12 -25.53 3.78
C LEU A 120 27.81 -26.84 3.39
N ASN A 121 29.14 -26.86 3.25
CA ASN A 121 29.87 -28.08 2.92
C ASN A 121 30.11 -28.99 4.13
N GLN A 122 30.15 -28.45 5.34
CA GLN A 122 30.39 -29.22 6.56
C GLN A 122 29.30 -30.27 6.81
N TYR A 123 28.03 -29.93 6.55
CA TYR A 123 26.88 -30.80 6.86
C TYR A 123 26.25 -31.45 5.61
N ASN A 124 26.77 -31.18 4.41
CA ASN A 124 26.21 -31.74 3.17
C ASN A 124 26.44 -33.26 3.10
N GLY A 125 25.36 -34.04 3.18
CA GLY A 125 25.40 -35.50 3.18
C GLY A 125 26.10 -36.11 4.39
N LYS A 126 26.22 -35.35 5.48
CA LYS A 126 26.82 -35.81 6.74
C LYS A 126 25.85 -35.63 7.90
N PRO A 127 25.77 -36.60 8.82
CA PRO A 127 24.92 -36.48 9.99
C PRO A 127 25.42 -35.39 10.94
N ASP A 128 24.50 -34.80 11.70
CA ASP A 128 24.83 -33.91 12.80
C ASP A 128 25.40 -34.67 14.01
N LYS A 129 25.67 -33.95 15.11
CA LYS A 129 26.20 -34.55 16.35
C LYS A 129 25.25 -35.57 16.99
N GLN A 130 23.98 -35.60 16.58
CA GLN A 130 22.93 -36.50 17.08
C GLN A 130 22.65 -37.65 16.10
N GLY A 131 23.36 -37.71 14.96
CA GLY A 131 23.18 -38.76 13.96
C GLY A 131 22.11 -38.46 12.91
N ASN A 132 21.53 -37.26 12.88
CA ASN A 132 20.47 -36.91 11.94
C ASN A 132 21.05 -36.38 10.62
N ASP A 133 20.58 -36.92 9.50
CA ASP A 133 20.87 -36.35 8.18
C ASP A 133 20.15 -35.01 8.01
N LEU A 134 20.93 -33.94 7.76
CA LEU A 134 20.38 -32.59 7.66
C LEU A 134 19.90 -32.26 6.24
N TYR A 135 20.78 -32.41 5.25
CA TYR A 135 20.53 -32.17 3.82
C TYR A 135 21.64 -32.79 2.96
N LYS A 136 21.39 -32.95 1.67
CA LYS A 136 22.31 -33.43 0.65
C LYS A 136 22.00 -32.79 -0.71
N PHE A 137 22.97 -32.08 -1.27
CA PHE A 137 22.95 -31.50 -2.60
C PHE A 137 24.13 -32.00 -3.43
N ASP A 138 23.90 -32.11 -4.74
CA ASP A 138 24.90 -32.52 -5.74
C ASP A 138 25.94 -31.41 -5.97
N ASN A 139 25.52 -30.15 -5.85
CA ASN A 139 26.39 -28.99 -6.02
C ASN A 139 26.00 -27.86 -5.05
N ILE A 140 27.02 -27.28 -4.43
CA ILE A 140 26.91 -26.13 -3.54
C ILE A 140 27.85 -25.06 -4.04
N ARG A 141 27.34 -23.85 -4.26
CA ARG A 141 28.13 -22.67 -4.59
C ARG A 141 27.72 -21.49 -3.73
N VAL A 142 28.67 -20.66 -3.32
CA VAL A 142 28.39 -19.36 -2.70
C VAL A 142 28.85 -18.26 -3.66
N VAL A 143 27.99 -17.26 -3.88
CA VAL A 143 28.24 -16.12 -4.74
C VAL A 143 28.12 -14.85 -3.92
N ASN A 144 29.07 -13.95 -4.11
CA ASN A 144 29.07 -12.65 -3.46
C ASN A 144 28.06 -11.70 -4.16
N ALA A 145 27.23 -11.01 -3.37
CA ALA A 145 26.32 -9.95 -3.85
C ALA A 145 27.05 -8.68 -4.37
N GLY A 146 28.38 -8.66 -4.33
CA GLY A 146 29.27 -7.57 -4.72
C GLY A 146 29.67 -6.68 -3.55
N GLN A 147 30.84 -6.03 -3.65
CA GLN A 147 31.21 -4.95 -2.73
C GLN A 147 30.33 -3.72 -2.98
N ARG A 148 30.14 -2.87 -1.96
CA ARG A 148 29.46 -1.58 -2.13
C ARG A 148 30.26 -0.74 -3.13
N ASP A 149 29.57 -0.12 -4.08
CA ASP A 149 30.22 0.85 -4.94
C ASP A 149 30.46 2.12 -4.10
N PRO A 150 31.71 2.57 -3.88
CA PRO A 150 31.98 3.77 -3.09
C PRO A 150 31.38 5.03 -3.72
N ASP A 151 31.12 5.00 -5.03
CA ASP A 151 30.79 6.16 -5.86
C ASP A 151 29.31 6.20 -6.32
N SER A 152 28.43 5.35 -5.77
CA SER A 152 27.00 5.51 -6.03
C SER A 152 26.43 6.65 -5.19
N ASP A 153 26.35 7.84 -5.77
CA ASP A 153 25.75 9.04 -5.19
C ASP A 153 24.40 8.73 -4.53
N GLY A 154 24.34 8.81 -3.19
CA GLY A 154 23.12 8.77 -2.40
C GLY A 154 22.84 7.52 -1.54
N VAL A 155 23.61 6.43 -1.66
CA VAL A 155 23.30 5.13 -1.01
C VAL A 155 24.28 4.74 0.12
N ALA A 156 25.34 5.53 0.33
CA ALA A 156 26.32 5.29 1.40
C ALA A 156 25.63 5.32 2.79
N GLY A 157 25.56 4.16 3.46
CA GLY A 157 25.06 4.04 4.83
C GLY A 157 23.63 3.50 5.00
N ALA A 158 22.97 3.03 3.93
CA ALA A 158 21.61 2.45 3.97
C ALA A 158 21.54 1.06 4.65
N SER A 159 21.83 1.02 5.95
CA SER A 159 21.81 -0.19 6.79
C SER A 159 20.54 -0.29 7.64
N ALA A 160 20.14 -1.52 7.99
CA ALA A 160 19.01 -1.74 8.89
C ALA A 160 19.21 -1.07 10.26
N SER A 161 20.44 -1.07 10.78
CA SER A 161 20.76 -0.38 12.03
C SER A 161 20.56 1.13 11.94
N LYS A 162 20.94 1.74 10.82
CA LYS A 162 20.70 3.17 10.59
C LYS A 162 19.20 3.47 10.47
N ALA A 163 18.44 2.62 9.79
CA ALA A 163 16.99 2.77 9.68
C ALA A 163 16.31 2.72 11.05
N ARG A 164 16.70 1.81 11.94
CA ARG A 164 16.17 1.77 13.32
C ARG A 164 16.53 3.02 14.11
N GLU A 165 17.75 3.55 13.96
CA GLU A 165 18.18 4.80 14.60
C GLU A 165 17.32 5.99 14.14
N LEU A 166 17.07 6.13 12.83
CA LEU A 166 16.25 7.20 12.27
C LEU A 166 14.79 7.10 12.74
N ALA A 167 14.24 5.88 12.83
CA ALA A 167 12.93 5.63 13.41
C ALA A 167 12.86 6.03 14.88
N ALA A 168 13.84 5.61 15.69
CA ALA A 168 13.96 6.02 17.10
C ALA A 168 13.99 7.54 17.28
N LYS A 169 14.57 8.28 16.32
CA LYS A 169 14.72 9.74 16.36
C LYS A 169 13.57 10.53 15.75
N GLY A 170 12.51 9.89 15.24
CA GLY A 170 11.43 10.62 14.59
C GLY A 170 11.77 11.15 13.18
N GLN A 171 12.85 10.65 12.56
CA GLN A 171 13.39 11.18 11.29
C GLN A 171 12.86 10.43 10.06
N TYR A 172 11.57 10.60 9.75
CA TYR A 172 10.92 9.86 8.67
C TYR A 172 11.49 10.17 7.28
N ASN A 173 11.79 11.43 6.96
CA ASN A 173 12.28 11.80 5.62
C ASN A 173 13.63 11.13 5.30
N GLU A 174 14.54 11.09 6.28
CA GLU A 174 15.82 10.41 6.18
C GLU A 174 15.64 8.89 6.16
N PHE A 175 14.69 8.36 6.93
CA PHE A 175 14.35 6.94 6.92
C PHE A 175 13.86 6.50 5.53
N ALA A 176 12.96 7.28 4.93
CA ALA A 176 12.40 7.01 3.60
C ALA A 176 13.50 6.97 2.53
N ARG A 177 14.58 7.73 2.66
CA ARG A 177 15.71 7.68 1.71
C ARG A 177 16.50 6.37 1.72
N ILE A 178 16.47 5.61 2.81
CA ILE A 178 17.28 4.39 2.96
C ILE A 178 16.46 3.10 3.03
N ILE A 179 15.15 3.18 3.23
CA ILE A 179 14.28 2.02 3.29
C ILE A 179 13.94 1.49 1.89
N LEU A 180 13.82 0.17 1.75
CA LEU A 180 13.29 -0.40 0.51
C LEU A 180 11.88 0.16 0.29
N GLY A 181 11.59 0.73 -0.89
CA GLY A 181 10.27 1.30 -1.19
C GLY A 181 10.08 2.77 -0.89
N GLY A 182 11.09 3.46 -0.35
CA GLY A 182 11.05 4.91 -0.24
C GLY A 182 9.95 5.43 0.69
N ASN A 183 9.16 6.38 0.17
CA ASN A 183 7.99 6.95 0.85
C ASN A 183 6.86 5.94 1.14
N ASN A 184 6.88 4.75 0.52
CA ASN A 184 5.94 3.67 0.86
C ASN A 184 6.36 2.91 2.14
N GLY A 185 7.50 3.27 2.74
CA GLY A 185 8.04 2.64 3.94
C GLY A 185 7.48 3.14 5.27
N LYS A 186 6.51 4.07 5.27
CA LYS A 186 5.87 4.58 6.49
C LYS A 186 5.33 3.47 7.40
N VAL A 187 4.71 2.44 6.82
CA VAL A 187 4.17 1.32 7.60
C VAL A 187 5.24 0.55 8.40
N ILE A 188 6.46 0.45 7.88
CA ILE A 188 7.58 -0.22 8.58
C ILE A 188 8.25 0.75 9.55
N TYR A 189 8.32 2.03 9.21
CA TYR A 189 8.79 3.08 10.11
C TYR A 189 7.98 3.08 11.41
N ASP A 190 6.65 3.15 11.31
CA ASP A 190 5.75 3.22 12.45
C ASP A 190 5.93 1.96 13.32
N LYS A 191 5.89 0.75 12.73
CA LYS A 191 6.12 -0.52 13.45
C LYS A 191 7.44 -0.59 14.21
N ILE A 192 8.49 0.01 13.67
CA ILE A 192 9.79 0.08 14.36
C ILE A 192 9.69 1.03 15.56
N GLN A 193 9.01 2.17 15.43
CA GLN A 193 8.82 3.11 16.55
C GLN A 193 8.05 2.46 17.70
N ASP A 194 6.99 1.71 17.40
CA ASP A 194 6.20 1.02 18.41
C ASP A 194 7.02 -0.06 19.12
N ALA A 195 7.74 -0.88 18.36
CA ALA A 195 8.61 -1.89 18.92
C ALA A 195 9.73 -1.28 19.78
N LEU A 196 10.24 -0.10 19.42
CA LEU A 196 11.25 0.63 20.18
C LEU A 196 10.69 1.38 21.39
N GLY A 197 9.36 1.43 21.56
CA GLY A 197 8.71 2.16 22.65
C GLY A 197 8.92 3.67 22.56
N VAL A 198 9.08 4.22 21.34
CA VAL A 198 9.14 5.66 21.13
C VAL A 198 7.76 6.23 21.48
N GLU A 199 7.68 7.13 22.46
CA GLU A 199 6.44 7.87 22.74
C GLU A 199 6.15 8.79 21.56
N VAL A 200 5.39 8.29 20.60
CA VAL A 200 4.82 9.09 19.53
C VAL A 200 3.49 9.66 20.02
N ALA A 201 3.23 10.94 19.72
CA ALA A 201 1.98 11.64 20.04
C ALA A 201 0.76 10.72 19.79
N GLU A 202 -0.24 10.79 20.67
CA GLU A 202 -1.38 9.86 20.82
C GLU A 202 -2.06 9.37 19.53
N ASN A 203 -1.89 10.10 18.42
CA ASN A 203 -2.32 9.72 17.06
C ASN A 203 -1.75 8.38 16.55
N ASN A 204 -0.58 7.92 17.02
CA ASN A 204 -0.01 6.63 16.58
C ASN A 204 -0.54 5.41 17.36
N LYS A 205 -1.02 5.59 18.60
CA LYS A 205 -1.56 4.47 19.41
C LYS A 205 -2.91 3.95 18.92
N LYS A 206 -3.69 4.77 18.19
CA LYS A 206 -4.97 4.36 17.61
C LYS A 206 -4.84 3.41 16.41
N LEU A 207 -3.66 3.26 15.81
CA LEU A 207 -3.41 2.41 14.64
C LEU A 207 -3.24 0.91 14.95
N TYR A 208 -3.13 0.50 16.22
CA TYR A 208 -2.63 -0.83 16.59
C TYR A 208 -3.55 -1.70 17.46
N ASN A 209 -4.74 -1.23 17.82
CA ASN A 209 -5.64 -1.97 18.69
C ASN A 209 -6.87 -2.55 17.98
N GLU A 210 -6.99 -2.40 16.66
CA GLU A 210 -8.01 -3.12 15.89
C GLU A 210 -7.30 -4.09 14.94
N ASP A 211 -7.82 -5.31 14.93
CA ASP A 211 -7.27 -6.51 14.32
C ASP A 211 -6.79 -6.31 12.87
N MET A 212 -5.86 -7.15 12.40
CA MET A 212 -5.61 -7.33 10.95
C MET A 212 -6.83 -7.97 10.29
N THR A 213 -7.92 -7.21 10.16
CA THR A 213 -9.04 -7.47 9.28
C THR A 213 -8.89 -6.56 8.07
N ASP A 214 -9.00 -7.13 6.87
CA ASP A 214 -9.18 -6.48 5.56
C ASP A 214 -8.85 -4.99 5.49
N GLY A 215 -7.71 -4.64 4.88
CA GLY A 215 -7.17 -3.27 4.88
C GLY A 215 -8.27 -2.22 4.75
N GLU A 216 -8.40 -1.34 5.73
CA GLU A 216 -9.57 -0.47 5.89
C GLU A 216 -9.89 0.33 4.61
N PRO A 217 -11.18 0.50 4.25
CA PRO A 217 -11.55 1.26 3.07
C PRO A 217 -11.23 2.74 3.26
N VAL A 218 -10.71 3.39 2.22
CA VAL A 218 -10.76 4.85 2.15
C VAL A 218 -12.20 5.25 1.81
N VAL A 219 -12.77 6.17 2.60
CA VAL A 219 -14.08 6.75 2.32
C VAL A 219 -13.89 8.10 1.62
N TYR A 220 -14.32 8.15 0.36
CA TYR A 220 -14.32 9.33 -0.48
C TYR A 220 -15.69 10.00 -0.47
N LEU A 221 -15.72 11.29 -0.19
CA LEU A 221 -16.89 12.15 -0.34
C LEU A 221 -16.79 12.92 -1.66
N ASP A 222 -17.87 12.96 -2.43
CA ASP A 222 -18.01 14.01 -3.45
C ASP A 222 -18.20 15.37 -2.78
N MET A 223 -17.88 16.44 -3.50
CA MET A 223 -18.12 17.80 -3.03
C MET A 223 -19.51 18.27 -3.44
N ASP A 224 -19.80 18.29 -4.74
CA ASP A 224 -21.05 18.86 -5.26
C ASP A 224 -22.23 17.96 -4.92
N GLY A 225 -23.32 18.52 -4.39
CA GLY A 225 -24.53 17.75 -4.06
C GLY A 225 -24.43 16.89 -2.79
N VAL A 226 -23.23 16.75 -2.21
CA VAL A 226 -22.95 16.01 -0.97
C VAL A 226 -22.52 16.93 0.17
N LEU A 227 -21.54 17.82 -0.07
CA LEU A 227 -21.02 18.78 0.92
C LEU A 227 -21.37 20.23 0.56
N ALA A 228 -21.31 20.55 -0.73
CA ALA A 228 -21.56 21.88 -1.29
C ALA A 228 -22.84 21.87 -2.13
N ASP A 229 -23.69 22.88 -1.92
CA ASP A 229 -24.94 23.05 -2.63
C ASP A 229 -24.72 23.71 -4.00
N PHE A 230 -24.44 22.87 -5.00
CA PHE A 230 -24.28 23.33 -6.38
C PHE A 230 -25.52 24.07 -6.89
N PHE A 231 -26.72 23.58 -6.59
CA PHE A 231 -27.96 24.18 -7.08
C PHE A 231 -28.27 25.50 -6.38
N GLY A 232 -28.06 25.59 -5.06
CA GLY A 232 -28.13 26.86 -4.32
C GLY A 232 -27.10 27.88 -4.82
N GLY A 233 -25.91 27.42 -5.23
CA GLY A 233 -24.92 28.26 -5.92
C GLY A 233 -25.44 28.82 -7.25
N VAL A 234 -26.08 27.98 -8.07
CA VAL A 234 -26.71 28.43 -9.33
C VAL A 234 -27.84 29.42 -9.05
N GLU A 235 -28.68 29.18 -8.05
CA GLU A 235 -29.75 30.09 -7.63
C GLU A 235 -29.21 31.48 -7.26
N ASN A 236 -28.15 31.52 -6.45
CA ASN A 236 -27.46 32.76 -6.09
C ASN A 236 -26.84 33.48 -7.30
N LEU A 237 -26.22 32.73 -8.21
CA LEU A 237 -25.58 33.29 -9.41
C LEU A 237 -26.58 33.98 -10.34
N TYR A 238 -27.80 33.45 -10.42
CA TYR A 238 -28.85 33.98 -11.28
C TYR A 238 -29.85 34.88 -10.53
N GLY A 239 -29.76 34.97 -9.20
CA GLY A 239 -30.68 35.75 -8.37
C GLY A 239 -32.12 35.22 -8.40
N VAL A 240 -32.30 33.90 -8.55
CA VAL A 240 -33.61 33.24 -8.62
C VAL A 240 -33.88 32.44 -7.35
N SER A 241 -35.16 32.26 -7.01
CA SER A 241 -35.52 31.52 -5.79
C SER A 241 -35.39 30.00 -5.95
N HIS A 242 -35.55 29.51 -7.18
CA HIS A 242 -35.34 28.10 -7.51
C HIS A 242 -34.77 27.96 -8.93
N TRP A 243 -33.72 27.16 -9.13
CA TRP A 243 -33.01 27.06 -10.43
C TRP A 243 -33.90 26.64 -11.61
N LYS A 244 -35.02 25.94 -11.33
CA LYS A 244 -36.05 25.58 -12.33
C LYS A 244 -36.72 26.79 -12.98
N GLU A 245 -36.70 27.97 -12.35
CA GLU A 245 -37.19 29.22 -12.96
C GLU A 245 -36.39 29.60 -14.22
N LEU A 246 -35.18 29.07 -14.36
CA LEU A 246 -34.32 29.29 -15.53
C LEU A 246 -34.78 28.51 -16.79
N THR A 247 -35.84 27.69 -16.70
CA THR A 247 -36.31 26.80 -17.80
C THR A 247 -37.42 27.39 -18.69
N ASN A 248 -37.70 28.70 -18.60
CA ASN A 248 -38.83 29.32 -19.32
C ASN A 248 -38.69 29.33 -20.86
N ASP A 249 -37.49 29.08 -21.41
CA ASP A 249 -37.25 28.99 -22.84
C ASP A 249 -36.76 27.58 -23.23
N LYS A 250 -37.65 26.77 -23.81
CA LYS A 250 -37.37 25.38 -24.23
C LYS A 250 -36.40 25.26 -25.43
N THR A 251 -36.00 26.38 -26.03
CA THR A 251 -35.03 26.40 -27.16
C THR A 251 -33.58 26.48 -26.70
N LYS A 252 -33.34 26.74 -25.41
CA LYS A 252 -32.00 26.89 -24.81
C LYS A 252 -31.64 25.69 -23.96
N ASP A 253 -30.42 25.18 -24.13
CA ASP A 253 -29.86 24.19 -23.22
C ASP A 253 -29.37 24.90 -21.94
N LEU A 254 -30.26 25.01 -20.95
CA LEU A 254 -29.97 25.61 -19.64
C LEU A 254 -28.70 25.05 -19.00
N LYS A 255 -28.42 23.76 -19.20
CA LYS A 255 -27.21 23.13 -18.66
C LYS A 255 -25.97 23.72 -19.32
N GLN A 256 -26.00 23.91 -20.63
CA GLN A 256 -24.89 24.53 -21.37
C GLN A 256 -24.73 26.01 -21.00
N GLU A 257 -25.83 26.74 -20.78
CA GLU A 257 -25.76 28.14 -20.35
C GLU A 257 -25.13 28.29 -18.96
N VAL A 258 -25.55 27.47 -18.00
CA VAL A 258 -24.95 27.46 -16.66
C VAL A 258 -23.46 27.12 -16.76
N ILE A 259 -23.09 26.06 -17.50
CA ILE A 259 -21.69 25.68 -17.73
C ILE A 259 -20.90 26.86 -18.29
N ASN A 260 -21.37 27.48 -19.37
CA ASN A 260 -20.68 28.60 -20.01
C ASN A 260 -20.48 29.78 -19.05
N ARG A 261 -21.43 30.03 -18.15
CA ARG A 261 -21.38 31.14 -17.21
C ARG A 261 -20.41 30.90 -16.05
N ILE A 262 -20.26 29.65 -15.62
CA ILE A 262 -19.37 29.30 -14.49
C ILE A 262 -17.96 28.92 -14.94
N THR A 263 -17.75 28.53 -16.19
CA THR A 263 -16.43 28.22 -16.75
C THR A 263 -15.48 29.41 -16.59
N GLY A 264 -14.27 29.15 -16.07
CA GLY A 264 -13.25 30.17 -15.87
C GLY A 264 -13.51 31.13 -14.70
N THR A 265 -14.55 30.90 -13.91
CA THR A 265 -14.90 31.72 -12.73
C THR A 265 -14.51 31.04 -11.42
N ASP A 266 -14.70 31.75 -10.30
CA ASP A 266 -14.52 31.23 -8.94
C ASP A 266 -15.76 30.56 -8.35
N PHE A 267 -16.80 30.32 -9.16
CA PHE A 267 -18.11 29.79 -8.75
C PHE A 267 -18.03 28.65 -7.72
N PHE A 268 -17.14 27.67 -7.92
CA PHE A 268 -17.03 26.53 -7.00
C PHE A 268 -16.54 26.92 -5.59
N ALA A 269 -15.79 28.01 -5.44
CA ALA A 269 -15.33 28.51 -4.15
C ALA A 269 -16.42 29.25 -3.36
N THR A 270 -17.51 29.65 -4.02
CA THR A 270 -18.60 30.43 -3.41
C THR A 270 -19.84 29.60 -3.09
N LEU A 271 -19.80 28.29 -3.37
CA LEU A 271 -20.94 27.41 -3.14
C LEU A 271 -21.38 27.41 -1.66
N PRO A 272 -22.68 27.49 -1.36
CA PRO A 272 -23.18 27.29 -0.01
C PRO A 272 -22.80 25.89 0.51
N LYS A 273 -22.42 25.79 1.77
CA LYS A 273 -22.22 24.50 2.44
C LYS A 273 -23.56 23.95 2.91
N PHE A 274 -23.80 22.65 2.74
CA PHE A 274 -24.98 22.02 3.33
C PHE A 274 -24.87 21.96 4.86
N ASN A 275 -25.97 22.22 5.56
CA ASN A 275 -26.00 22.20 7.04
C ASN A 275 -25.62 20.83 7.65
N ASN A 276 -25.80 19.75 6.91
CA ASN A 276 -25.47 18.38 7.33
C ASN A 276 -24.07 17.93 6.90
N ALA A 277 -23.28 18.77 6.22
CA ALA A 277 -21.96 18.40 5.71
C ALA A 277 -20.99 18.01 6.85
N ASP A 278 -20.97 18.77 7.95
CA ASP A 278 -20.11 18.44 9.11
C ASP A 278 -20.55 17.14 9.78
N ALA A 279 -21.85 16.95 9.97
CA ALA A 279 -22.39 15.72 10.54
C ALA A 279 -22.12 14.49 9.65
N LEU A 280 -22.09 14.66 8.33
CA LEU A 280 -21.67 13.61 7.39
C LEU A 280 -20.18 13.28 7.54
N ILE A 281 -19.32 14.30 7.62
CA ILE A 281 -17.87 14.12 7.81
C ILE A 281 -17.59 13.43 9.15
N ASP A 282 -18.23 13.87 10.23
CA ASP A 282 -18.11 13.24 11.55
C ASP A 282 -18.55 11.78 11.54
N MET A 283 -19.64 11.46 10.83
CA MET A 283 -20.09 10.09 10.66
C MET A 283 -19.06 9.23 9.92
N VAL A 284 -18.48 9.75 8.84
CA VAL A 284 -17.43 9.05 8.09
C VAL A 284 -16.18 8.86 8.95
N LYS A 285 -15.71 9.91 9.63
CA LYS A 285 -14.55 9.82 10.52
C LYS A 285 -14.77 8.84 11.65
N LYS A 286 -15.98 8.78 12.22
CA LYS A 286 -16.30 7.78 13.22
C LYS A 286 -16.20 6.35 12.66
N PHE A 287 -16.59 6.15 11.41
CA PHE A 287 -16.50 4.85 10.74
C PHE A 287 -15.06 4.43 10.41
N THR A 288 -14.19 5.39 10.04
CA THR A 288 -12.81 5.13 9.57
C THR A 288 -11.73 5.34 10.64
N GLY A 289 -12.10 5.52 11.91
CA GLY A 289 -11.14 5.81 12.98
C GLY A 289 -10.52 7.22 12.93
N GLY A 290 -11.12 8.15 12.18
CA GLY A 290 -10.78 9.57 12.20
C GLY A 290 -10.45 10.20 10.83
N LYS A 291 -10.58 9.43 9.75
CA LYS A 291 -10.09 9.78 8.41
C LYS A 291 -11.21 10.03 7.41
N PHE A 292 -10.98 10.90 6.44
CA PHE A 292 -11.85 11.01 5.27
C PHE A 292 -11.09 11.64 4.11
N SER A 293 -11.56 11.41 2.90
CA SER A 293 -10.95 11.96 1.68
C SER A 293 -12.02 12.53 0.75
N ILE A 294 -11.60 13.39 -0.16
CA ILE A 294 -12.47 13.98 -1.19
C ILE A 294 -12.14 13.35 -2.54
N ASN A 295 -13.18 12.94 -3.28
CA ASN A 295 -13.08 12.58 -4.69
C ASN A 295 -14.16 13.31 -5.48
N THR A 296 -13.81 14.50 -5.98
CA THR A 296 -14.71 15.37 -6.74
C THR A 296 -14.34 15.37 -8.21
N SER A 297 -15.34 15.47 -9.09
CA SER A 297 -15.07 15.70 -10.51
C SER A 297 -14.89 17.18 -10.82
N PRO A 298 -13.96 17.54 -11.71
CA PRO A 298 -13.87 18.90 -12.23
C PRO A 298 -15.02 19.19 -13.21
N LEU A 299 -15.27 20.47 -13.45
CA LEU A 299 -16.17 20.93 -14.51
C LEU A 299 -15.60 20.56 -15.89
N ARG A 300 -16.38 19.86 -16.71
CA ARG A 300 -15.97 19.45 -18.06
C ARG A 300 -15.59 20.68 -18.89
N GLY A 301 -14.39 20.65 -19.47
CA GLY A 301 -13.87 21.76 -20.27
C GLY A 301 -13.24 22.89 -19.46
N ASP A 302 -13.20 22.77 -18.13
CA ASP A 302 -12.62 23.77 -17.22
C ASP A 302 -11.86 23.11 -16.06
N HIS A 303 -11.08 22.06 -16.36
CA HIS A 303 -10.58 21.15 -15.32
C HIS A 303 -9.65 21.82 -14.30
N GLU A 304 -8.70 22.63 -14.77
CA GLU A 304 -7.71 23.27 -13.90
C GLU A 304 -8.35 24.33 -13.01
N ASN A 305 -9.17 25.21 -13.60
CA ASN A 305 -9.81 26.30 -12.88
C ASN A 305 -10.87 25.80 -11.89
N SER A 306 -11.82 24.98 -12.34
CA SER A 306 -12.82 24.40 -11.44
C SER A 306 -12.18 23.55 -10.34
N GLY A 307 -11.14 22.77 -10.67
CA GLY A 307 -10.40 21.99 -9.70
C GLY A 307 -9.68 22.85 -8.65
N LYS A 308 -9.09 23.97 -9.07
CA LYS A 308 -8.49 24.95 -8.16
C LYS A 308 -9.53 25.50 -7.19
N TYR A 309 -10.66 26.00 -7.68
CA TYR A 309 -11.66 26.65 -6.83
C TYR A 309 -12.44 25.66 -5.95
N LYS A 310 -12.57 24.40 -6.35
CA LYS A 310 -13.03 23.32 -5.46
C LYS A 310 -12.08 23.09 -4.29
N LYS A 311 -10.76 23.10 -4.53
CA LYS A 311 -9.76 23.00 -3.45
C LYS A 311 -9.81 24.21 -2.51
N VAL A 312 -10.03 25.41 -3.05
CA VAL A 312 -10.25 26.62 -2.24
C VAL A 312 -11.51 26.47 -1.37
N TRP A 313 -12.61 25.99 -1.95
CA TRP A 313 -13.83 25.73 -1.19
C TRP A 313 -13.58 24.77 -0.02
N ILE A 314 -12.94 23.62 -0.30
CA ILE A 314 -12.61 22.60 0.70
C ILE A 314 -11.79 23.22 1.85
N SER A 315 -10.74 23.98 1.51
CA SER A 315 -9.88 24.62 2.52
C SER A 315 -10.59 25.65 3.40
N ASN A 316 -11.67 26.27 2.91
CA ASN A 316 -12.36 27.35 3.61
C ASN A 316 -13.56 26.87 4.42
N ASN A 317 -14.17 25.72 4.05
CA ASN A 317 -15.49 25.35 4.53
C ASN A 317 -15.51 24.07 5.36
N ILE A 318 -14.52 23.20 5.23
CA ILE A 318 -14.47 21.93 5.98
C ILE A 318 -13.08 21.72 6.58
N GLU A 319 -12.98 20.82 7.54
CA GLU A 319 -11.68 20.40 8.07
C GLU A 319 -10.81 19.72 6.99
N GLN A 320 -9.50 19.67 7.22
CA GLN A 320 -8.54 19.15 6.25
C GLN A 320 -8.74 17.64 6.00
N PRO A 321 -9.09 17.21 4.77
CA PRO A 321 -9.14 15.80 4.42
C PRO A 321 -7.73 15.23 4.23
N ASP A 322 -7.59 13.90 4.32
CA ASP A 322 -6.32 13.20 4.08
C ASP A 322 -5.88 13.33 2.62
N GLU A 323 -6.82 13.18 1.68
CA GLU A 323 -6.59 13.35 0.25
C GLU A 323 -7.68 14.22 -0.40
N ILE A 324 -7.27 15.05 -1.36
CA ILE A 324 -8.18 15.78 -2.24
C ILE A 324 -7.89 15.39 -3.69
N ILE A 325 -8.75 14.52 -4.23
CA ILE A 325 -8.66 14.06 -5.61
C ILE A 325 -9.68 14.84 -6.44
N VAL A 326 -9.17 15.53 -7.46
CA VAL A 326 -10.00 16.16 -8.49
C VAL A 326 -9.83 15.38 -9.79
N THR A 327 -10.82 14.55 -10.15
CA THR A 327 -10.73 13.66 -11.32
C THR A 327 -12.08 13.41 -11.99
N GLY A 328 -12.07 13.33 -13.33
CA GLY A 328 -13.22 12.88 -14.11
C GLY A 328 -13.40 11.35 -14.14
N ARG A 329 -12.45 10.59 -13.61
CA ARG A 329 -12.44 9.11 -13.55
C ARG A 329 -12.37 8.65 -12.10
N LYS A 330 -13.46 8.86 -11.35
CA LYS A 330 -13.48 8.54 -9.91
C LYS A 330 -13.18 7.05 -9.69
N GLU A 331 -13.72 6.19 -10.54
CA GLU A 331 -13.60 4.73 -10.48
C GLU A 331 -12.14 4.21 -10.45
N SER A 332 -11.13 5.01 -10.84
CA SER A 332 -9.73 4.61 -10.70
C SER A 332 -9.26 4.47 -9.25
N TYR A 333 -10.05 4.95 -8.29
CA TYR A 333 -9.82 4.87 -6.85
C TYR A 333 -10.77 3.90 -6.14
N ALA A 334 -11.56 3.13 -6.90
CA ALA A 334 -12.57 2.22 -6.37
C ALA A 334 -12.02 1.10 -5.48
N LYS A 335 -10.73 0.77 -5.63
CA LYS A 335 -10.03 -0.19 -4.78
C LYS A 335 -8.66 0.33 -4.39
N ASP A 336 -8.20 -0.06 -3.21
CA ASP A 336 -6.79 0.07 -2.87
C ASP A 336 -5.95 -0.75 -3.87
N LYS A 337 -4.90 -0.13 -4.41
CA LYS A 337 -4.11 -0.73 -5.48
C LYS A 337 -3.19 -1.86 -4.98
N ALA A 338 -2.88 -1.89 -3.70
CA ALA A 338 -1.99 -2.87 -3.09
C ALA A 338 -2.75 -4.05 -2.49
N THR A 339 -3.84 -3.81 -1.77
CA THR A 339 -4.64 -4.83 -1.08
C THR A 339 -5.83 -5.31 -1.91
N GLY A 340 -6.29 -4.50 -2.86
CA GLY A 340 -7.53 -4.76 -3.58
C GLY A 340 -8.80 -4.49 -2.74
N THR A 341 -8.67 -3.94 -1.52
CA THR A 341 -9.82 -3.59 -0.68
C THR A 341 -10.73 -2.63 -1.44
N PRO A 342 -12.04 -2.90 -1.55
CA PRO A 342 -13.02 -1.93 -2.02
C PRO A 342 -13.00 -0.63 -1.21
N ASN A 343 -12.77 0.51 -1.87
CA ASN A 343 -12.96 1.81 -1.23
C ASN A 343 -14.43 2.23 -1.32
N ILE A 344 -14.83 3.16 -0.45
CA ILE A 344 -16.20 3.66 -0.38
C ILE A 344 -16.28 5.02 -1.10
N LEU A 345 -17.28 5.20 -1.96
CA LEU A 345 -17.62 6.51 -2.55
C LEU A 345 -19.03 6.92 -2.13
N ILE A 346 -19.16 8.13 -1.59
CA ILE A 346 -20.43 8.80 -1.29
C ILE A 346 -20.61 9.93 -2.31
N ASP A 347 -21.58 9.78 -3.21
CA ASP A 347 -21.73 10.64 -4.39
C ASP A 347 -23.23 10.83 -4.68
N ASP A 348 -23.60 12.00 -5.22
CA ASP A 348 -25.00 12.34 -5.52
C ASP A 348 -25.45 11.80 -6.89
N ARG A 349 -24.53 11.36 -7.74
CA ARG A 349 -24.81 10.93 -9.11
C ARG A 349 -24.85 9.40 -9.23
N PRO A 350 -26.00 8.81 -9.63
CA PRO A 350 -26.11 7.36 -9.83
C PRO A 350 -25.07 6.77 -10.80
N VAL A 351 -24.70 7.52 -11.84
CA VAL A 351 -23.70 7.08 -12.82
C VAL A 351 -22.29 6.94 -12.22
N ASN A 352 -21.92 7.80 -11.26
CA ASN A 352 -20.62 7.72 -10.59
C ASN A 352 -20.59 6.49 -9.68
N ILE A 353 -21.67 6.27 -8.93
CA ILE A 353 -21.85 5.07 -8.09
C ILE A 353 -21.80 3.79 -8.92
N GLN A 354 -22.50 3.73 -10.05
CA GLN A 354 -22.48 2.57 -10.95
C GLN A 354 -21.07 2.27 -11.49
N ARG A 355 -20.33 3.30 -11.92
CA ARG A 355 -18.94 3.13 -12.40
C ARG A 355 -18.00 2.69 -11.29
N TRP A 356 -18.16 3.26 -10.09
CA TRP A 356 -17.37 2.91 -8.92
C TRP A 356 -17.58 1.45 -8.52
N GLN A 357 -18.84 1.02 -8.42
CA GLN A 357 -19.21 -0.36 -8.15
C GLN A 357 -18.71 -1.31 -9.25
N GLY A 358 -18.84 -0.93 -10.52
CA GLY A 358 -18.31 -1.70 -11.66
C GLY A 358 -16.79 -1.87 -11.64
N ALA A 359 -16.06 -0.95 -11.01
CA ALA A 359 -14.61 -1.05 -10.80
C ALA A 359 -14.22 -1.83 -9.53
N GLY A 360 -15.20 -2.37 -8.79
CA GLY A 360 -15.01 -3.19 -7.60
C GLY A 360 -14.97 -2.40 -6.29
N GLY A 361 -15.42 -1.15 -6.28
CA GLY A 361 -15.59 -0.36 -5.07
C GLY A 361 -17.01 -0.45 -4.49
N TYR A 362 -17.21 0.12 -3.30
CA TYR A 362 -18.51 0.21 -2.67
C TYR A 362 -19.08 1.61 -2.79
N GLY A 363 -20.23 1.77 -3.44
CA GLY A 363 -20.84 3.08 -3.68
C GLY A 363 -22.10 3.31 -2.83
N ILE A 364 -22.21 4.49 -2.23
CA ILE A 364 -23.37 4.98 -1.49
C ILE A 364 -23.92 6.20 -2.22
N LEU A 365 -25.09 6.05 -2.86
CA LEU A 365 -25.78 7.17 -3.49
C LEU A 365 -26.39 8.08 -2.41
N TYR A 366 -25.96 9.33 -2.33
CA TYR A 366 -26.44 10.29 -1.33
C TYR A 366 -26.51 11.70 -1.91
N GLN A 367 -27.68 12.32 -1.82
CA GLN A 367 -27.90 13.69 -2.22
C GLN A 367 -28.36 14.51 -1.01
N ALA A 368 -27.56 15.48 -0.56
CA ALA A 368 -27.71 16.12 0.75
C ALA A 368 -29.04 16.88 0.96
N ASN A 369 -29.65 17.39 -0.12
CA ASN A 369 -30.94 18.07 -0.07
C ASN A 369 -32.16 17.13 -0.24
N ARG A 370 -31.95 15.81 -0.35
CA ARG A 370 -33.02 14.82 -0.51
C ARG A 370 -32.94 13.65 0.48
N ASP A 371 -31.74 13.18 0.73
CA ASP A 371 -31.49 11.99 1.52
C ASP A 371 -31.18 12.35 2.98
N SER A 372 -31.66 11.54 3.91
CA SER A 372 -31.23 11.59 5.31
C SER A 372 -29.83 10.97 5.46
N LEU A 373 -29.05 11.45 6.43
CA LEU A 373 -27.78 10.82 6.85
C LEU A 373 -27.96 9.36 7.29
N ASP A 374 -29.16 8.94 7.68
CA ASP A 374 -29.47 7.53 7.97
C ASP A 374 -29.22 6.62 6.77
N LYS A 375 -29.36 7.13 5.54
CA LYS A 375 -29.04 6.38 4.32
C LYS A 375 -27.56 6.08 4.24
N VAL A 376 -26.72 7.07 4.53
CA VAL A 376 -25.26 6.92 4.56
C VAL A 376 -24.86 5.98 5.69
N LYS A 377 -25.41 6.18 6.90
CA LYS A 377 -25.16 5.31 8.05
C LYS A 377 -25.44 3.84 7.73
N LYS A 378 -26.62 3.53 7.18
CA LYS A 378 -26.96 2.16 6.76
C LYS A 378 -26.03 1.64 5.67
N GLY A 379 -25.63 2.49 4.72
CA GLY A 379 -24.68 2.15 3.68
C GLY A 379 -23.32 1.75 4.26
N LEU A 380 -22.78 2.53 5.19
CA LEU A 380 -21.53 2.25 5.90
C LEU A 380 -21.65 0.97 6.76
N GLU A 381 -22.74 0.81 7.50
CA GLU A 381 -22.98 -0.38 8.34
C GLU A 381 -23.13 -1.68 7.54
N ALA A 382 -23.52 -1.60 6.26
CA ALA A 382 -23.65 -2.74 5.36
C ALA A 382 -22.35 -3.09 4.61
N TYR A 383 -21.36 -2.20 4.64
CA TYR A 383 -20.06 -2.45 4.04
C TYR A 383 -19.38 -3.68 4.70
N GLY A 384 -18.89 -4.61 3.87
CA GLY A 384 -18.21 -5.84 4.33
C GLY A 384 -19.12 -6.95 4.88
N LYS A 385 -20.45 -6.81 4.85
CA LYS A 385 -21.41 -7.80 5.40
C LYS A 385 -22.00 -8.78 4.38
N ASN A 386 -21.31 -9.05 3.27
CA ASN A 386 -21.78 -9.97 2.22
C ASN A 386 -20.87 -11.18 2.03
#